data_AF-A0A8H4GPE7-F1
#
_entry.id   AF-A0A8H4GPE7-F1
#
_cell.length_a   1.000
_cell.length_b   1.000
_cell.length_c   1.000
_cell.angle_alpha   90.00
_cell.angle_beta   90.00
_cell.angle_gamma   90.00
#
_symmetry.space_group_name_H-M   'P 1'
#
loop_
_entity.id
_entity.type
_entity.pdbx_description
1 polymer ?
#
loop_
_entity_poly.entity_id
_entity_poly.type
_entity_poly.pdbx_seq_one_letter_code
_entity_poly.pdbx_strand_id
1 'polypeptide(L)'
;MMSEDQSVLLDGRNMHFFDGSTGDMLGGLFQNGSVTQGNFISMLNIILVPHPLIGPRTFMVKARSRQTLSLTNQRLTPGNYDIYAPDGYSIKLSDEPVVRRLPPYRVGGRATEFDRGVRARDGKCVVTGTVNLAAHVDDWTSFEAANIFPVEKESYWIEHSFSRWITYTDSGNDSASIGSIQNGFLLLAHIHQLFDTYAISVNPDDNYKIISFIADSFEVDGRNTRSCRPSPPPSLALQTKRSQKYEEGRRGFIRTRLPTRN
;
A
#
# COMPACT_ATOMS: atom_id res chain seq x y z
N MET A 1 19.37 -30.71 -8.96
CA MET A 1 19.33 -29.49 -9.78
C MET A 1 17.88 -29.05 -9.81
N MET A 2 17.49 -28.15 -8.90
CA MET A 2 16.13 -27.61 -8.87
C MET A 2 16.00 -26.62 -10.03
N SER A 3 14.90 -26.70 -10.78
CA SER A 3 14.60 -25.74 -11.84
C SER A 3 14.48 -24.34 -11.25
N GLU A 4 14.98 -23.32 -11.96
CA GLU A 4 14.89 -21.91 -11.56
C GLU A 4 13.45 -21.50 -11.19
N ASP A 5 12.47 -22.14 -11.81
CA ASP A 5 11.03 -21.93 -11.60
C ASP A 5 10.53 -22.36 -10.20
N GLN A 6 11.14 -23.38 -9.58
CA GLN A 6 10.78 -23.80 -8.22
C GLN A 6 11.37 -22.88 -7.13
N SER A 7 12.43 -22.13 -7.45
CA SER A 7 13.05 -21.20 -6.51
C SER A 7 12.25 -19.92 -6.31
N VAL A 8 11.43 -19.53 -7.31
CA VAL A 8 10.57 -18.34 -7.30
C VAL A 8 9.50 -18.43 -6.22
N LEU A 9 9.01 -19.64 -5.91
CA LEU A 9 7.92 -19.86 -4.95
C LEU A 9 8.38 -19.92 -3.47
N LEU A 10 9.69 -19.98 -3.19
CA LEU A 10 10.20 -20.26 -1.83
C LEU A 10 10.07 -19.10 -0.83
N ASP A 11 9.93 -17.85 -1.30
CA ASP A 11 9.73 -16.67 -0.45
C ASP A 11 8.27 -16.16 -0.44
N GLY A 12 7.34 -16.91 -1.06
CA GLY A 12 5.92 -16.56 -1.15
C GLY A 12 5.61 -15.47 -2.17
N ARG A 13 6.51 -15.20 -3.12
CA ARG A 13 6.36 -14.19 -4.17
C ARG A 13 6.33 -14.84 -5.55
N ASN A 14 5.81 -14.13 -6.54
CA ASN A 14 5.78 -14.63 -7.93
C ASN A 14 6.35 -13.60 -8.92
N MET A 15 6.87 -12.51 -8.40
CA MET A 15 7.57 -11.49 -9.16
C MET A 15 8.79 -11.02 -8.39
N HIS A 16 9.93 -10.89 -9.06
CA HIS A 16 11.17 -10.39 -8.48
C HIS A 16 11.80 -9.35 -9.39
N PHE A 17 12.54 -8.43 -8.81
CA PHE A 17 13.26 -7.42 -9.57
C PHE A 17 14.66 -7.18 -9.04
N PHE A 18 15.55 -6.88 -9.98
CA PHE A 18 16.99 -6.89 -9.83
C PHE A 18 17.56 -5.58 -10.34
N ASP A 19 18.73 -5.22 -9.83
CA ASP A 19 19.57 -4.21 -10.46
C ASP A 19 20.13 -4.81 -11.75
N GLY A 20 19.74 -4.25 -12.89
CA GLY A 20 20.10 -4.76 -14.20
C GLY A 20 21.58 -4.60 -14.55
N SER A 21 22.32 -3.77 -13.81
CA SER A 21 23.76 -3.55 -13.99
C SER A 21 24.60 -4.48 -13.13
N THR A 22 24.16 -4.78 -11.90
CA THR A 22 24.92 -5.60 -10.94
C THR A 22 24.40 -7.04 -10.81
N GLY A 23 23.13 -7.28 -11.16
CA GLY A 23 22.43 -8.54 -10.92
C GLY A 23 21.93 -8.69 -9.48
N ASP A 24 22.15 -7.70 -8.61
CA ASP A 24 21.70 -7.77 -7.22
C ASP A 24 20.17 -7.79 -7.13
N MET A 25 19.61 -8.72 -6.35
CA MET A 25 18.18 -8.76 -6.07
C MET A 25 17.79 -7.53 -5.24
N LEU A 26 17.01 -6.64 -5.83
CA LEU A 26 16.46 -5.48 -5.15
C LEU A 26 15.20 -5.87 -4.39
N GLY A 27 14.40 -6.79 -4.94
CA GLY A 27 13.22 -7.27 -4.25
C GLY A 27 12.25 -8.14 -5.04
N GLY A 28 10.98 -8.19 -4.62
CA GLY A 28 9.89 -8.88 -5.33
C GLY A 28 8.51 -8.69 -4.70
N LEU A 29 7.42 -9.10 -5.32
CA LEU A 29 6.07 -9.11 -4.72
C LEU A 29 5.28 -10.33 -5.17
N PHE A 30 4.19 -10.61 -4.47
CA PHE A 30 3.15 -11.48 -4.99
C PHE A 30 2.08 -10.64 -5.70
N GLN A 31 1.76 -10.96 -6.95
CA GLN A 31 0.66 -10.36 -7.68
C GLN A 31 -0.39 -11.39 -8.07
N ASN A 32 -1.66 -11.01 -7.96
CA ASN A 32 -2.80 -11.84 -8.35
C ASN A 32 -3.35 -11.48 -9.75
N GLY A 33 -2.63 -10.63 -10.51
CA GLY A 33 -2.98 -10.25 -11.88
C GLY A 33 -3.64 -8.88 -12.05
N SER A 34 -3.95 -8.16 -10.97
CA SER A 34 -4.47 -6.77 -11.07
C SER A 34 -3.39 -5.72 -11.33
N VAL A 35 -2.12 -6.01 -11.01
CA VAL A 35 -1.01 -5.07 -11.13
C VAL A 35 -0.70 -4.82 -12.60
N THR A 36 -0.69 -3.55 -13.01
CA THR A 36 -0.30 -3.13 -14.36
C THR A 36 1.17 -2.72 -14.41
N GLN A 37 1.74 -2.63 -15.62
CA GLN A 37 3.08 -2.06 -15.81
C GLN A 37 3.19 -0.66 -15.21
N GLY A 38 2.17 0.19 -15.42
CA GLY A 38 2.12 1.52 -14.83
C GLY A 38 2.09 1.53 -13.31
N ASN A 39 1.33 0.61 -12.69
CA ASN A 39 1.34 0.46 -11.23
C ASN A 39 2.73 0.09 -10.72
N PHE A 40 3.38 -0.90 -11.35
CA PHE A 40 4.68 -1.38 -10.92
C PHE A 40 5.78 -0.33 -11.06
N ILE A 41 5.84 0.39 -12.18
CA ILE A 41 6.77 1.52 -12.34
C ILE A 41 6.53 2.58 -11.26
N SER A 42 5.27 2.87 -10.94
CA SER A 42 4.93 3.84 -9.89
C SER A 42 5.40 3.37 -8.49
N MET A 43 5.22 2.08 -8.17
CA MET A 43 5.75 1.48 -6.93
C MET A 43 7.28 1.58 -6.87
N LEU A 44 7.97 1.26 -7.97
CA LEU A 44 9.43 1.36 -8.03
C LEU A 44 9.93 2.80 -7.81
N ASN A 45 9.25 3.80 -8.37
CA ASN A 45 9.61 5.22 -8.17
C ASN A 45 9.36 5.72 -6.74
N ILE A 46 8.56 4.99 -5.96
CA ILE A 46 8.36 5.25 -4.54
C ILE A 46 9.52 4.67 -3.74
N ILE A 47 9.94 3.44 -4.04
CA ILE A 47 10.90 2.65 -3.25
C ILE A 47 12.36 2.97 -3.63
N LEU A 48 12.64 3.21 -4.91
CA LEU A 48 13.97 3.39 -5.46
C LEU A 48 14.28 4.86 -5.70
N VAL A 49 15.52 5.24 -5.43
CA VAL A 49 16.05 6.57 -5.69
C VAL A 49 17.35 6.48 -6.48
N PRO A 50 17.50 7.25 -7.57
CA PRO A 50 18.77 7.32 -8.29
C PRO A 50 19.77 8.12 -7.43
N HIS A 51 21.03 7.69 -7.43
CA HIS A 51 22.10 8.40 -6.75
C HIS A 51 23.27 8.67 -7.69
N PRO A 52 23.74 9.94 -7.81
CA PRO A 52 23.32 11.14 -7.05
C PRO A 52 21.90 11.63 -7.41
N LEU A 53 21.25 12.43 -6.55
CA LEU A 53 19.88 12.96 -6.80
C LEU A 53 19.91 14.17 -7.74
N ILE A 54 20.45 13.98 -8.95
CA ILE A 54 20.57 15.02 -9.97
C ILE A 54 19.74 14.57 -11.18
N GLY A 55 18.89 15.44 -11.73
CA GLY A 55 18.12 15.11 -12.94
C GLY A 55 16.93 14.14 -12.77
N PRO A 56 16.41 13.57 -13.87
CA PRO A 56 15.18 12.79 -13.89
C PRO A 56 15.29 11.45 -13.14
N ARG A 57 14.20 11.06 -12.46
CA ARG A 57 14.12 9.80 -11.70
C ARG A 57 13.74 8.56 -12.52
N THR A 58 13.74 8.66 -13.85
CA THR A 58 13.13 7.64 -14.70
C THR A 58 14.02 6.41 -14.80
N PHE A 59 13.73 5.40 -13.98
CA PHE A 59 14.29 4.07 -14.17
C PHE A 59 13.73 3.43 -15.43
N MET A 60 14.58 2.70 -16.15
CA MET A 60 14.13 1.82 -17.22
C MET A 60 13.89 0.43 -16.64
N VAL A 61 12.71 -0.13 -16.87
CA VAL A 61 12.34 -1.45 -16.36
C VAL A 61 12.19 -2.40 -17.55
N LYS A 62 12.89 -3.53 -17.50
CA LYS A 62 12.83 -4.56 -18.54
C LYS A 62 12.44 -5.90 -17.92
N ALA A 63 11.45 -6.56 -18.51
CA ALA A 63 11.24 -7.97 -18.24
C ALA A 63 12.43 -8.77 -18.78
N ARG A 64 12.79 -9.87 -18.13
CA ARG A 64 13.84 -10.79 -18.64
C ARG A 64 13.47 -11.47 -19.97
N SER A 65 12.19 -11.45 -20.34
CA SER A 65 11.70 -11.75 -21.69
C SER A 65 12.09 -10.71 -22.75
N ARG A 66 12.85 -9.67 -22.37
CA ARG A 66 13.33 -8.53 -23.17
C ARG A 66 12.27 -7.50 -23.56
N GLN A 67 11.09 -7.53 -22.94
CA GLN A 67 10.12 -6.46 -23.06
C GLN A 67 10.51 -5.27 -22.16
N THR A 68 10.64 -4.07 -22.72
CA THR A 68 10.72 -2.84 -21.93
C THR A 68 9.32 -2.43 -21.49
N LEU A 69 9.15 -2.17 -20.19
CA LEU A 69 7.87 -1.79 -19.62
C LEU A 69 7.65 -0.29 -19.84
N SER A 70 6.38 0.08 -19.96
CA SER A 70 5.94 1.47 -20.12
C SER A 70 4.81 1.78 -19.15
N LEU A 71 4.56 3.07 -18.90
CA LEU A 71 3.46 3.56 -18.07
C LEU A 71 2.10 3.30 -18.75
N THR A 72 1.66 2.04 -18.73
CA THR A 72 0.44 1.57 -19.39
C THR A 72 -0.42 0.73 -18.44
N ASN A 73 -1.69 0.56 -18.80
CA ASN A 73 -2.62 -0.31 -18.09
C ASN A 73 -2.51 -1.79 -18.51
N GLN A 74 -1.46 -2.16 -19.25
CA GLN A 74 -1.21 -3.56 -19.58
C GLN A 74 -0.91 -4.33 -18.29
N ARG A 75 -1.55 -5.50 -18.13
CA ARG A 75 -1.30 -6.38 -16.99
C ARG A 75 0.17 -6.79 -16.98
N LEU A 76 0.75 -6.75 -15.80
CA LEU A 76 2.12 -7.19 -15.58
C LEU A 76 2.13 -8.71 -15.44
N THR A 77 3.02 -9.40 -16.12
CA THR A 77 3.15 -10.86 -15.97
C THR A 77 3.98 -11.20 -14.73
N PRO A 78 3.66 -12.24 -13.95
CA PRO A 78 4.59 -12.77 -12.98
C PRO A 78 5.94 -13.11 -13.62
N GLY A 79 7.04 -12.96 -12.88
CA GLY A 79 8.40 -13.22 -13.38
C GLY A 79 9.46 -12.22 -12.92
N ASN A 80 10.59 -12.22 -13.62
CA ASN A 80 11.78 -11.47 -13.24
C ASN A 80 11.96 -10.19 -14.09
N TYR A 81 12.28 -9.09 -13.42
CA TYR A 81 12.44 -7.77 -14.02
C TYR A 81 13.79 -7.15 -13.65
N ASP A 82 14.51 -6.63 -14.63
CA ASP A 82 15.77 -5.92 -14.42
C ASP A 82 15.51 -4.41 -14.51
N ILE A 83 16.01 -3.68 -13.50
CA ILE A 83 15.85 -2.24 -13.35
C ILE A 83 17.18 -1.57 -13.66
N TYR A 84 17.17 -0.61 -14.58
CA TYR A 84 18.33 0.16 -14.97
C TYR A 84 18.16 1.60 -14.51
N ALA A 85 19.14 2.09 -13.76
CA ALA A 85 19.27 3.52 -13.51
C ALA A 85 19.74 4.23 -14.79
N PRO A 86 19.48 5.55 -14.91
CA PRO A 86 20.08 6.36 -15.96
C PRO A 86 21.62 6.29 -15.91
N ASP A 87 22.27 6.57 -17.05
CA ASP A 87 23.73 6.53 -17.15
C ASP A 87 24.40 7.43 -16.11
N GLY A 88 25.37 6.88 -15.37
CA GLY A 88 26.08 7.59 -14.30
C GLY A 88 25.37 7.58 -12.93
N TYR A 89 24.22 6.91 -12.81
CA TYR A 89 23.49 6.77 -11.55
C TYR A 89 23.54 5.34 -11.01
N SER A 90 23.49 5.21 -9.69
CA SER A 90 23.29 3.94 -9.00
C SER A 90 21.88 3.85 -8.40
N ILE A 91 21.35 2.64 -8.29
CA ILE A 91 20.08 2.40 -7.61
C ILE A 91 20.31 2.35 -6.10
N LYS A 92 19.56 3.15 -5.36
CA LYS A 92 19.48 3.09 -3.90
C LYS A 92 18.05 2.90 -3.44
N LEU A 93 17.88 2.31 -2.28
CA LEU A 93 16.60 2.31 -1.59
C LEU A 93 16.38 3.67 -0.93
N SER A 94 15.14 4.14 -0.94
CA SER A 94 14.74 5.33 -0.19
C SER A 94 15.03 5.13 1.31
N ASP A 95 15.53 6.19 1.95
CA ASP A 95 15.84 6.27 3.38
C ASP A 95 14.63 6.70 4.24
N GLU A 96 13.45 6.84 3.63
CA GLU A 96 12.25 7.26 4.33
C GLU A 96 11.83 6.22 5.39
N PRO A 97 11.44 6.67 6.61
CA PRO A 97 11.22 5.78 7.75
C PRO A 97 9.96 4.90 7.60
N VAL A 98 10.13 3.61 7.88
CA VAL A 98 9.06 2.60 7.90
C VAL A 98 8.12 2.84 9.08
N VAL A 99 6.90 3.25 8.80
CA VAL A 99 5.81 3.35 9.78
C VAL A 99 5.20 1.97 10.02
N ARG A 100 5.58 1.32 11.12
CA ARG A 100 4.91 0.10 11.57
C ARG A 100 3.57 0.44 12.22
N ARG A 101 2.51 -0.23 11.78
CA ARG A 101 1.23 -0.27 12.50
C ARG A 101 1.37 -1.26 13.65
N LEU A 102 0.99 -0.82 14.85
CA LEU A 102 0.75 -1.75 15.93
C LEU A 102 -0.66 -2.33 15.69
N PRO A 103 -0.87 -3.65 15.88
CA PRO A 103 -2.22 -4.20 15.87
C PRO A 103 -3.08 -3.38 16.83
N PRO A 104 -4.32 -3.04 16.47
CA PRO A 104 -5.16 -2.21 17.31
C PRO A 104 -5.36 -2.91 18.65
N TYR A 105 -4.68 -2.41 19.69
CA TYR A 105 -4.92 -2.83 21.06
C TYR A 105 -6.21 -2.15 21.53
N ARG A 106 -7.36 -2.72 21.17
CA ARG A 106 -8.66 -2.27 21.66
C ARG A 106 -8.87 -2.81 23.07
N VAL A 107 -8.45 -2.06 24.09
CA VAL A 107 -8.94 -2.27 25.46
C VAL A 107 -10.43 -1.92 25.45
N GLY A 108 -11.25 -2.84 25.94
CA GLY A 108 -12.71 -2.72 25.99
C GLY A 108 -13.15 -1.32 26.45
N GLY A 109 -13.87 -0.62 25.57
CA GLY A 109 -14.33 0.74 25.75
C GLY A 109 -15.37 1.09 24.69
N ARG A 110 -16.26 2.02 25.01
CA ARG A 110 -17.28 2.56 24.10
C ARG A 110 -16.63 3.06 22.80
N ALA A 111 -17.33 2.92 21.68
CA ALA A 111 -16.86 3.41 20.38
C ALA A 111 -16.52 4.90 20.42
N THR A 112 -15.35 5.26 19.90
CA THR A 112 -14.89 6.65 19.83
C THR A 112 -15.76 7.46 18.86
N GLU A 113 -15.63 8.79 18.86
CA GLU A 113 -16.29 9.64 17.86
C GLU A 113 -15.83 9.31 16.44
N PHE A 114 -14.54 8.98 16.28
CA PHE A 114 -13.98 8.48 15.03
C PHE A 114 -14.67 7.18 14.59
N ASP A 115 -14.78 6.19 15.48
CA ASP A 115 -15.45 4.92 15.16
C ASP A 115 -16.90 5.15 14.74
N ARG A 116 -17.65 5.94 15.52
CA ARG A 116 -19.06 6.27 15.23
C ARG A 116 -19.22 7.00 13.92
N GLY A 117 -18.36 7.97 13.64
CA GLY A 117 -18.38 8.75 12.40
C GLY A 117 -18.05 7.90 11.16
N VAL A 118 -17.02 7.06 11.23
CA VAL A 118 -16.66 6.14 10.13
C VAL A 118 -17.77 5.13 9.88
N ARG A 119 -18.36 4.56 10.94
CA ARG A 119 -19.49 3.63 10.87
C ARG A 119 -20.73 4.25 10.21
N ALA A 120 -21.12 5.45 10.66
CA ALA A 120 -22.25 6.18 10.12
C ALA A 120 -22.04 6.57 8.65
N ARG A 121 -20.80 6.92 8.27
CA ARG A 121 -20.47 7.29 6.90
C ARG A 121 -20.45 6.09 5.95
N ASP A 122 -19.82 4.99 6.36
CA ASP A 122 -19.51 3.90 5.44
C ASP A 122 -20.60 2.82 5.39
N GLY A 123 -21.14 2.40 6.55
CA GLY A 123 -22.19 1.36 6.67
C GLY A 123 -21.85 -0.02 6.09
N LYS A 124 -20.68 -0.19 5.48
CA LYS A 124 -20.21 -1.40 4.81
C LYS A 124 -18.69 -1.46 4.81
N CYS A 125 -18.14 -2.65 4.58
CA CYS A 125 -16.71 -2.79 4.36
C CYS A 125 -16.32 -2.17 3.01
N VAL A 126 -15.44 -1.17 3.03
CA VAL A 126 -15.07 -0.43 1.81
C VAL A 126 -14.25 -1.25 0.81
N VAL A 127 -13.60 -2.32 1.28
CA VAL A 127 -12.75 -3.21 0.45
C VAL A 127 -13.59 -4.31 -0.19
N THR A 128 -14.40 -5.03 0.60
CA THR A 128 -15.19 -6.17 0.09
C THR A 128 -16.53 -5.74 -0.48
N GLY A 129 -17.05 -4.57 -0.08
CA GLY A 129 -18.41 -4.11 -0.37
C GLY A 129 -19.48 -4.70 0.56
N THR A 130 -19.10 -5.55 1.51
CA THR A 130 -20.05 -6.25 2.41
C THR A 130 -20.78 -5.26 3.30
N VAL A 131 -22.10 -5.15 3.11
CA VAL A 131 -22.98 -4.25 3.88
C VAL A 131 -23.21 -4.82 5.28
N ASN A 132 -23.12 -3.96 6.30
CA ASN A 132 -23.54 -4.35 7.64
C ASN A 132 -25.06 -4.27 7.77
N LEU A 133 -25.74 -5.39 7.61
CA LEU A 133 -27.21 -5.45 7.75
C LEU A 133 -27.68 -5.15 9.19
N ALA A 134 -26.82 -5.35 10.19
CA ALA A 134 -27.14 -5.12 11.60
C ALA A 134 -26.85 -3.67 12.06
N ALA A 135 -26.39 -2.79 11.16
CA ALA A 135 -26.12 -1.38 11.48
C ALA A 135 -27.36 -0.63 12.02
N HIS A 136 -28.58 -1.05 11.62
CA HIS A 136 -29.83 -0.45 12.07
C HIS A 136 -30.14 -0.66 13.56
N VAL A 137 -29.50 -1.64 14.21
CA VAL A 137 -29.58 -1.88 15.66
C VAL A 137 -28.27 -1.51 16.38
N ASP A 138 -27.41 -0.71 15.73
CA ASP A 138 -26.08 -0.32 16.23
C ASP A 138 -25.15 -1.52 16.52
N ASP A 139 -25.40 -2.66 15.89
CA ASP A 139 -24.53 -3.83 15.98
C ASP A 139 -23.45 -3.76 14.89
N TRP A 140 -22.22 -3.55 15.34
CA TRP A 140 -21.02 -3.47 14.51
C TRP A 140 -20.09 -4.67 14.70
N THR A 141 -20.64 -5.79 15.20
CA THR A 141 -19.88 -7.03 15.35
C THR A 141 -19.22 -7.40 14.03
N SER A 142 -17.93 -7.72 14.07
CA SER A 142 -17.07 -8.01 12.91
C SER A 142 -16.72 -6.82 12.00
N PHE A 143 -17.15 -5.59 12.31
CA PHE A 143 -16.77 -4.37 11.59
C PHE A 143 -15.91 -3.45 12.45
N GLU A 144 -14.81 -2.98 11.88
CA GLU A 144 -13.81 -2.16 12.56
C GLU A 144 -13.51 -0.91 11.74
N ALA A 145 -13.47 0.24 12.41
CA ALA A 145 -12.93 1.46 11.81
C ALA A 145 -11.41 1.40 11.84
N ALA A 146 -10.79 1.56 10.67
CA ALA A 146 -9.36 1.48 10.46
C ALA A 146 -8.81 2.86 10.09
N ASN A 147 -7.75 3.32 10.76
CA ASN A 147 -7.06 4.53 10.35
C ASN A 147 -6.21 4.30 9.09
N ILE A 148 -6.27 5.25 8.14
CA ILE A 148 -5.45 5.24 6.91
C ILE A 148 -4.02 5.64 7.24
N PHE A 149 -3.87 6.71 8.01
CA PHE A 149 -2.61 7.11 8.59
C PHE A 149 -2.62 6.76 10.08
N PRO A 150 -1.64 5.96 10.56
CA PRO A 150 -1.63 5.48 11.93
C PRO A 150 -1.48 6.62 12.92
N VAL A 151 -2.33 6.61 13.95
CA VAL A 151 -2.42 7.67 14.96
C VAL A 151 -1.12 7.79 15.78
N GLU A 152 -0.37 6.70 15.91
CA GLU A 152 0.91 6.64 16.62
C GLU A 152 2.02 7.48 15.95
N LYS A 153 1.78 7.94 14.72
CA LYS A 153 2.70 8.78 13.94
C LYS A 153 2.23 10.21 13.79
N GLU A 154 1.45 10.71 14.75
CA GLU A 154 0.96 12.09 14.74
C GLU A 154 2.09 13.13 14.59
N SER A 155 3.26 12.91 15.21
CA SER A 155 4.41 13.82 15.03
C SER A 155 4.84 13.92 13.56
N TYR A 156 4.95 12.79 12.86
CA TYR A 156 5.28 12.75 11.44
C TYR A 156 4.18 13.38 10.57
N TRP A 157 2.91 13.17 10.95
CA TRP A 157 1.77 13.82 10.32
C TRP A 157 1.84 15.34 10.40
N ILE A 158 2.17 15.88 11.58
CA ILE A 158 2.31 17.31 11.82
C ILE A 158 3.52 17.87 11.07
N GLU A 159 4.69 17.23 11.22
CA GLU A 159 5.95 17.66 10.59
C GLU A 159 5.80 17.79 9.06
N HIS A 160 5.09 16.85 8.44
CA HIS A 160 4.89 16.82 7.00
C HIS A 160 3.61 17.54 6.57
N SER A 161 2.94 18.26 7.48
CA SER A 161 1.70 19.02 7.28
C SER A 161 0.61 18.25 6.54
N PHE A 162 0.44 16.96 6.86
CA PHE A 162 -0.51 16.08 6.16
C PHE A 162 -1.98 16.45 6.40
N SER A 163 -2.27 17.26 7.41
CA SER A 163 -3.57 17.89 7.64
C SER A 163 -4.12 18.60 6.40
N ARG A 164 -3.25 19.16 5.53
CA ARG A 164 -3.65 19.83 4.27
C ARG A 164 -4.45 18.95 3.31
N TRP A 165 -4.39 17.63 3.48
CA TRP A 165 -5.09 16.68 2.63
C TRP A 165 -6.50 16.36 3.14
N ILE A 166 -6.87 16.77 4.35
CA ILE A 166 -8.25 16.62 4.85
C ILE A 166 -9.07 17.81 4.36
N THR A 167 -10.14 17.55 3.60
CA THR A 167 -10.89 18.62 2.90
C THR A 167 -12.23 18.98 3.56
N TYR A 168 -12.58 18.31 4.65
CA TYR A 168 -13.88 18.42 5.32
C TYR A 168 -13.62 18.35 6.82
N THR A 169 -13.75 19.49 7.48
CA THR A 169 -13.69 19.59 8.93
C THR A 169 -15.14 19.57 9.42
N ASP A 170 -15.63 18.39 9.81
CA ASP A 170 -17.00 18.20 10.35
C ASP A 170 -17.27 19.03 11.62
N SER A 171 -16.21 19.56 12.23
CA SER A 171 -16.26 20.44 13.39
C SER A 171 -15.50 21.71 13.04
N GLY A 172 -16.09 22.89 13.25
CA GLY A 172 -15.48 24.22 13.02
C GLY A 172 -14.23 24.54 13.86
N ASN A 173 -13.43 23.54 14.21
CA ASN A 173 -12.05 23.67 14.62
C ASN A 173 -11.15 23.56 13.39
N ASP A 174 -10.38 24.61 13.12
CA ASP A 174 -9.48 24.80 11.98
C ASP A 174 -8.28 23.82 11.92
N SER A 175 -8.33 22.71 12.66
CA SER A 175 -7.32 21.65 12.57
C SER A 175 -7.94 20.38 12.02
N ALA A 176 -7.64 20.12 10.76
CA ALA A 176 -7.73 18.81 10.14
C ALA A 176 -6.86 17.80 10.92
N SER A 177 -7.43 17.22 11.98
CA SER A 177 -6.71 16.35 12.92
C SER A 177 -6.51 14.94 12.36
N ILE A 178 -5.50 14.24 12.88
CA ILE A 178 -5.25 12.83 12.58
C ILE A 178 -6.43 11.92 12.97
N GLY A 179 -7.28 12.38 13.90
CA GLY A 179 -8.52 11.73 14.32
C GLY A 179 -9.73 12.02 13.42
N SER A 180 -9.55 12.73 12.29
CA SER A 180 -10.63 12.99 11.34
C SER A 180 -11.25 11.69 10.81
N ILE A 181 -12.58 11.67 10.67
CA ILE A 181 -13.34 10.58 10.02
C ILE A 181 -12.78 10.28 8.62
N GLN A 182 -12.27 11.29 7.91
CA GLN A 182 -11.63 11.13 6.59
C GLN A 182 -10.32 10.35 6.61
N ASN A 183 -9.62 10.33 7.75
CA ASN A 183 -8.45 9.48 7.97
C ASN A 183 -8.85 8.03 8.34
N GLY A 184 -10.08 7.62 8.08
CA GLY A 184 -10.56 6.28 8.39
C GLY A 184 -11.41 5.67 7.30
N PHE A 185 -11.53 4.34 7.32
CA PHE A 185 -12.57 3.61 6.61
C PHE A 185 -13.00 2.35 7.36
N LEU A 186 -14.23 1.91 7.11
CA LEU A 186 -14.83 0.74 7.73
C LEU A 186 -14.42 -0.55 7.01
N LEU A 187 -13.97 -1.54 7.78
CA LEU A 187 -13.53 -2.84 7.30
C LEU A 187 -14.19 -3.98 8.04
N LEU A 188 -14.25 -5.16 7.42
CA LEU A 188 -14.42 -6.40 8.16
C LEU A 188 -13.15 -6.63 9.00
N ALA A 189 -13.29 -7.17 10.21
CA ALA A 189 -12.17 -7.37 11.13
C ALA A 189 -10.99 -8.14 10.52
N HIS A 190 -11.24 -9.20 9.74
CA HIS A 190 -10.18 -9.94 9.05
C HIS A 190 -9.53 -9.13 7.92
N ILE A 191 -10.27 -8.28 7.22
CA ILE A 191 -9.72 -7.37 6.19
C ILE A 191 -8.90 -6.26 6.85
N HIS A 192 -9.30 -5.79 8.02
CA HIS A 192 -8.52 -4.85 8.81
C HIS A 192 -7.15 -5.40 9.19
N GLN A 193 -7.09 -6.67 9.62
CA GLN A 193 -5.82 -7.35 9.89
C GLN A 193 -4.93 -7.44 8.64
N LEU A 194 -5.50 -7.71 7.46
CA LEU A 194 -4.75 -7.68 6.21
C LEU A 194 -4.24 -6.28 5.85
N PHE A 195 -5.05 -5.25 6.11
CA PHE A 195 -4.66 -3.86 5.85
C PHE A 195 -3.54 -3.42 6.79
N ASP A 196 -3.61 -3.77 8.07
CA ASP A 196 -2.60 -3.41 9.07
C ASP A 196 -1.27 -4.13 8.87
N THR A 197 -1.31 -5.35 8.32
CA THR A 197 -0.12 -6.12 7.93
C THR A 197 0.39 -5.77 6.54
N TYR A 198 -0.24 -4.80 5.85
CA TYR A 198 0.09 -4.42 4.47
C TYR A 198 0.00 -5.55 3.46
N ALA A 199 -0.76 -6.61 3.78
CA ALA A 199 -1.07 -7.68 2.85
C ALA A 199 -2.00 -7.19 1.72
N ILE A 200 -2.79 -6.14 1.99
CA ILE A 200 -3.62 -5.47 1.00
C ILE A 200 -3.40 -3.95 1.01
N SER A 201 -3.72 -3.35 -0.13
CA SER A 201 -3.56 -1.94 -0.41
C SER A 201 -4.74 -1.38 -1.19
N VAL A 202 -4.89 -0.04 -1.20
CA VAL A 202 -5.80 0.68 -2.08
C VAL A 202 -4.99 1.67 -2.89
N ASN A 203 -4.77 1.40 -4.18
CA ASN A 203 -4.08 2.30 -5.10
C ASN A 203 -5.02 3.44 -5.56
N PRO A 204 -4.79 4.67 -5.08
CA PRO A 204 -5.67 5.79 -5.34
C PRO A 204 -5.46 6.45 -6.71
N ASP A 205 -4.29 6.25 -7.33
CA ASP A 205 -4.01 6.72 -8.70
C ASP A 205 -4.68 5.85 -9.75
N ASP A 206 -4.99 4.62 -9.38
CA ASP A 206 -5.65 3.66 -10.24
C ASP A 206 -7.06 3.42 -9.73
N ASN A 207 -7.86 4.50 -9.73
CA ASN A 207 -9.28 4.40 -9.44
C ASN A 207 -9.66 3.84 -8.05
N TYR A 208 -8.77 3.95 -7.06
CA TYR A 208 -8.90 3.28 -5.76
C TYR A 208 -8.97 1.75 -5.89
N LYS A 209 -8.18 1.19 -6.81
CA LYS A 209 -8.05 -0.25 -7.03
C LYS A 209 -7.34 -0.91 -5.86
N ILE A 210 -7.92 -1.97 -5.35
CA ILE A 210 -7.35 -2.78 -4.29
C ILE A 210 -6.25 -3.66 -4.89
N ILE A 211 -5.10 -3.70 -4.23
CA ILE A 211 -3.97 -4.56 -4.59
C ILE A 211 -3.73 -5.53 -3.44
N SER A 212 -3.73 -6.83 -3.73
CA SER A 212 -3.35 -7.87 -2.78
C SER A 212 -1.91 -8.34 -3.06
N PHE A 213 -1.07 -8.28 -2.03
CA PHE A 213 0.34 -8.70 -2.05
C PHE A 213 0.55 -10.10 -1.48
N ILE A 214 -0.54 -10.84 -1.29
CA ILE A 214 -0.57 -12.25 -0.89
C ILE A 214 -1.57 -12.99 -1.78
N ALA A 215 -1.64 -14.31 -1.68
CA ALA A 215 -2.70 -15.08 -2.34
C ALA A 215 -4.09 -14.51 -1.97
N ASP A 216 -4.85 -14.08 -2.99
CA ASP A 216 -6.11 -13.37 -2.83
C ASP A 216 -7.28 -14.28 -2.41
N SER A 217 -7.22 -14.74 -1.16
CA SER A 217 -8.18 -15.67 -0.58
C SER A 217 -9.59 -15.07 -0.42
N PHE A 218 -9.71 -13.74 -0.51
CA PHE A 218 -10.96 -13.00 -0.34
C PHE A 218 -11.45 -12.36 -1.65
N GLU A 219 -10.78 -12.65 -2.77
CA GLU A 219 -11.11 -12.18 -4.12
C GLU A 219 -11.24 -10.65 -4.22
N VAL A 220 -10.43 -9.90 -3.45
CA VAL A 220 -10.49 -8.44 -3.38
C VAL A 220 -9.53 -7.75 -4.35
N ASP A 221 -8.54 -8.48 -4.89
CA ASP A 221 -7.54 -7.93 -5.81
C ASP A 221 -8.21 -7.39 -7.09
N GLY A 222 -7.82 -6.19 -7.50
CA GLY A 222 -8.36 -5.52 -8.68
C GLY A 222 -9.76 -4.93 -8.52
N ARG A 223 -10.46 -5.14 -7.39
CA ARG A 223 -11.71 -4.44 -7.10
C ARG A 223 -11.46 -2.96 -6.84
N ASN A 224 -12.44 -2.11 -7.09
CA ASN A 224 -12.36 -0.68 -6.74
C ASN A 224 -13.24 -0.39 -5.52
N THR A 225 -12.78 0.46 -4.61
CA THR A 225 -13.57 0.88 -3.43
C THR A 225 -14.77 1.77 -3.80
N ARG A 226 -15.04 1.99 -5.10
CA ARG A 226 -15.99 2.97 -5.64
C ARG A 226 -17.48 2.64 -5.47
N SER A 227 -17.84 1.52 -4.87
CA SER A 227 -19.25 1.23 -4.59
C SER A 227 -19.84 2.16 -3.48
N CYS A 228 -19.09 3.13 -2.91
CA CYS A 228 -19.57 4.02 -1.84
C CYS A 228 -18.94 5.42 -1.80
N ARG A 229 -18.72 6.10 -2.93
CA ARG A 229 -18.22 7.49 -2.88
C ARG A 229 -19.00 8.45 -3.79
N PRO A 230 -19.64 9.51 -3.27
CA PRO A 230 -19.56 10.80 -3.95
C PRO A 230 -18.07 11.18 -3.95
N SER A 231 -17.50 11.37 -5.13
CA SER A 231 -16.11 11.79 -5.40
C SER A 231 -15.22 12.02 -4.17
N PRO A 232 -14.30 11.10 -3.82
CA PRO A 232 -13.30 11.41 -2.81
C PRO A 232 -12.35 12.50 -3.32
N PRO A 233 -11.83 13.37 -2.44
CA PRO A 233 -10.79 14.30 -2.82
C PRO A 233 -9.48 13.56 -3.15
N PRO A 234 -8.51 14.24 -3.80
CA PRO A 234 -7.19 13.71 -4.16
C PRO A 234 -6.32 13.19 -2.99
N SER A 235 -6.85 13.16 -1.77
CA SER A 235 -6.15 13.07 -0.49
C SER A 235 -5.94 11.67 0.07
N LEU A 236 -6.82 10.70 -0.25
CA LEU A 236 -6.43 9.28 -0.12
C LEU A 236 -5.20 8.98 -0.99
N ALA A 237 -4.90 9.84 -1.98
CA ALA A 237 -3.89 9.54 -2.98
C ALA A 237 -2.48 9.52 -2.45
N LEU A 238 -2.07 10.55 -1.74
CA LEU A 238 -0.73 10.61 -1.17
C LEU A 238 -0.60 9.81 0.12
N GLN A 239 -1.65 9.69 0.92
CA GLN A 239 -1.60 8.98 2.20
C GLN A 239 -1.57 7.47 2.04
N THR A 240 -2.27 6.90 1.07
CA THR A 240 -2.17 5.46 0.79
C THR A 240 -0.88 5.12 0.02
N LYS A 241 -0.46 6.00 -0.90
CA LYS A 241 0.86 5.92 -1.57
C LYS A 241 2.03 5.93 -0.58
N ARG A 242 1.94 6.74 0.48
CA ARG A 242 2.99 6.83 1.50
C ARG A 242 2.79 5.83 2.62
N SER A 243 1.58 5.49 3.06
CA SER A 243 1.42 4.46 4.10
C SER A 243 1.80 3.05 3.63
N GLN A 244 1.60 2.69 2.36
CA GLN A 244 2.07 1.41 1.77
C GLN A 244 3.54 1.36 1.39
N LYS A 245 4.20 2.51 1.27
CA LYS A 245 5.66 2.59 1.12
C LYS A 245 6.42 1.87 2.26
N TYR A 246 5.73 1.54 3.35
CA TYR A 246 6.34 1.32 4.66
C TYR A 246 6.11 -0.06 5.32
N GLU A 247 5.92 -1.12 4.54
CA GLU A 247 6.33 -2.51 4.90
C GLU A 247 6.89 -3.29 3.70
N GLU A 248 7.11 -2.60 2.57
CA GLU A 248 7.83 -3.12 1.40
C GLU A 248 9.34 -3.37 1.73
N GLY A 249 9.86 -2.77 2.81
CA GLY A 249 11.28 -2.81 3.16
C GLY A 249 11.81 -4.04 3.92
N ARG A 250 10.97 -4.95 4.47
CA ARG A 250 11.52 -6.09 5.24
C ARG A 250 10.79 -7.43 5.18
N ARG A 251 9.54 -7.49 4.71
CA ARG A 251 8.84 -8.78 4.53
C ARG A 251 8.22 -8.96 3.14
N GLY A 252 7.77 -7.87 2.51
CA GLY A 252 7.06 -7.94 1.23
C GLY A 252 7.88 -7.67 -0.03
N PHE A 253 8.92 -6.81 0.01
CA PHE A 253 9.64 -6.38 -1.20
C PHE A 253 11.15 -6.56 -1.17
N ILE A 254 11.90 -6.13 -0.16
CA ILE A 254 13.38 -6.14 -0.23
C ILE A 254 13.99 -7.23 0.65
N ARG A 255 14.89 -8.05 0.09
CA ARG A 255 15.74 -8.95 0.86
C ARG A 255 16.82 -8.10 1.54
N THR A 256 16.66 -7.81 2.83
CA THR A 256 17.79 -7.32 3.62
C THR A 256 18.81 -8.45 3.72
N ARG A 257 20.06 -8.19 3.30
CA ARG A 257 21.18 -9.13 3.54
C ARG A 257 21.16 -9.47 5.03
N LEU A 258 21.08 -10.75 5.35
CA LEU A 258 21.41 -11.23 6.68
C LEU A 258 22.85 -10.77 6.97
N PRO A 259 23.15 -10.21 8.16
CA PRO A 259 24.53 -9.96 8.53
C PRO A 259 25.27 -11.29 8.49
N THR A 260 26.34 -11.35 7.70
CA THR A 260 27.31 -12.43 7.77
C THR A 260 27.78 -12.52 9.22
N ARG A 261 27.51 -13.64 9.89
CA ARG A 261 28.17 -13.97 11.15
C ARG A 261 29.67 -14.05 10.85
N ASN A 262 30.43 -13.15 11.48
CA ASN A 262 31.85 -13.41 11.73
C ASN A 262 31.97 -14.51 12.79
#